data_AF-A0A7K4HME6-F1
#
_entry.id   AF-A0A7K4HME6-F1
#
_cell.length_a   1.000
_cell.length_b   1.000
_cell.length_c   1.000
_cell.angle_alpha   90.00
_cell.angle_beta   90.00
_cell.angle_gamma   90.00
#
_symmetry.space_group_name_H-M   'P 1'
#
loop_
_entity.id
_entity.type
_entity.pdbx_description
1 polymer ?
#
loop_
_entity_poly.entity_id
_entity_poly.type
_entity_poly.pdbx_seq_one_letter_code
_entity_poly.pdbx_strand_id
1 'polypeptide(L)'
;MKDARLRVFCTLALSLAAFTSVAGAALVGLWWVLFSRRRESLPAPKTIALVAVPLVVAAVATEIASGGGLSYLFRLSAVFLVAFWAYGERVQGELLGAGASLAGNRIGFDLGLAGEMGMEALASLEEDIARIRMALELKGKRWGPGMIVPFGRAILHAQMRRSAERAALLAVRGYRGGGSICPSFTRTRADCAATVLAGIVVFLSFVPLSDVFI
;
A
#
# COMPACT_ATOMS: atom_id res chain seq x y z
N MET A 1 3.52 9.46 11.05
CA MET A 1 4.04 8.76 12.24
C MET A 1 5.48 8.38 12.01
N LYS A 2 6.36 8.43 13.01
CA LYS A 2 7.78 8.05 12.85
C LYS A 2 8.03 6.55 13.07
N ASP A 3 7.20 5.90 13.89
CA ASP A 3 7.31 4.47 14.14
C ASP A 3 6.62 3.67 13.03
N ALA A 4 7.39 2.94 12.23
CA ALA A 4 6.87 2.13 11.13
C ALA A 4 5.97 0.98 11.59
N ARG A 5 6.15 0.44 12.81
CA ARG A 5 5.29 -0.62 13.34
C ARG A 5 3.88 -0.10 13.56
N LEU A 6 3.79 1.04 14.24
CA LEU A 6 2.52 1.70 14.55
C LEU A 6 1.85 2.19 13.26
N ARG A 7 2.63 2.66 12.28
CA ARG A 7 2.10 3.04 10.97
C ARG A 7 1.48 1.84 10.25
N VAL A 8 2.20 0.72 10.11
CA VAL A 8 1.67 -0.49 9.46
C VAL A 8 0.45 -1.03 10.21
N PHE A 9 0.51 -1.10 11.54
CA PHE A 9 -0.63 -1.53 12.36
C PHE A 9 -1.86 -0.62 12.18
N CYS A 10 -1.69 0.70 12.26
CA CYS A 10 -2.79 1.64 12.06
C CYS A 10 -3.38 1.52 10.66
N THR A 11 -2.55 1.26 9.65
CA THR A 11 -3.04 1.14 8.27
C THR A 11 -3.88 -0.11 8.08
N LEU A 12 -3.44 -1.26 8.59
CA LEU A 12 -4.24 -2.48 8.57
C LEU A 12 -5.55 -2.31 9.35
N ALA A 13 -5.45 -1.72 10.55
CA ALA A 13 -6.59 -1.45 11.42
C ALA A 13 -7.63 -0.52 10.76
N LEU A 14 -7.19 0.62 10.23
CA LEU A 14 -8.06 1.61 9.57
C LEU A 14 -8.61 1.09 8.24
N SER A 15 -7.83 0.33 7.46
CA SER A 15 -8.33 -0.31 6.24
C SER A 15 -9.41 -1.33 6.54
N LEU A 16 -9.25 -2.13 7.60
CA LEU A 16 -10.28 -3.07 8.03
C LEU A 16 -11.55 -2.33 8.48
N ALA A 17 -11.41 -1.26 9.29
CA ALA A 17 -12.52 -0.42 9.74
C ALA A 17 -13.28 0.26 8.58
N ALA A 18 -12.55 0.77 7.58
CA ALA A 18 -13.15 1.38 6.40
C ALA A 18 -13.90 0.35 5.54
N PHE A 19 -13.46 -0.91 5.52
CA PHE A 19 -14.09 -1.97 4.73
C PHE A 19 -15.39 -2.47 5.38
N THR A 20 -15.40 -2.62 6.71
CA THR A 20 -16.54 -3.18 7.44
C THR A 20 -17.76 -2.25 7.46
N SER A 21 -17.56 -0.93 7.52
CA SER A 21 -18.67 0.03 7.68
C SER A 21 -18.47 1.34 6.92
N VAL A 22 -19.57 1.91 6.41
CA VAL A 22 -19.59 3.25 5.80
C VAL A 22 -19.28 4.33 6.85
N ALA A 23 -19.81 4.18 8.06
CA ALA A 23 -19.47 5.06 9.18
C ALA A 23 -17.99 4.92 9.57
N GLY A 24 -17.46 3.70 9.49
CA GLY A 24 -16.03 3.42 9.64
C GLY A 24 -15.19 4.17 8.60
N ALA A 25 -15.58 4.15 7.32
CA ALA A 25 -14.91 4.89 6.26
C ALA A 25 -14.94 6.42 6.50
N ALA A 26 -16.05 6.97 7.00
CA ALA A 26 -16.13 8.40 7.34
C ALA A 26 -15.22 8.76 8.52
N LEU A 27 -15.18 7.93 9.56
CA LEU A 27 -14.28 8.11 10.71
C LEU A 27 -12.82 7.97 10.33
N VAL A 28 -12.50 7.06 9.40
CA VAL A 28 -11.16 6.91 8.82
C VAL A 28 -10.78 8.16 8.03
N GLY A 29 -11.70 8.73 7.25
CA GLY A 29 -11.51 10.02 6.58
C GLY A 29 -11.25 11.17 7.57
N LEU A 30 -12.01 11.22 8.66
CA LEU A 30 -11.84 12.24 9.70
C LEU A 30 -10.50 12.08 10.45
N TRP A 31 -10.15 10.84 10.81
CA TRP A 31 -8.84 10.50 11.38
C TRP A 31 -7.72 10.93 10.43
N TRP A 32 -7.87 10.66 9.13
CA TRP A 32 -6.93 11.08 8.11
C TRP A 32 -6.80 12.60 8.08
N VAL A 33 -7.90 13.37 8.07
CA VAL A 33 -7.81 14.84 8.06
C VAL A 33 -7.09 15.39 9.31
N LEU A 34 -7.30 14.78 10.48
CA LEU A 34 -6.68 15.22 11.74
C LEU A 34 -5.18 14.90 11.82
N PHE A 35 -4.76 13.72 11.34
CA PHE A 35 -3.37 13.24 11.46
C PHE A 35 -2.54 13.38 10.18
N SER A 36 -3.18 13.61 9.04
CA SER A 36 -2.56 13.92 7.75
C SER A 36 -2.24 15.42 7.64
N ARG A 37 -1.67 15.99 8.71
CA ARG A 37 -1.15 17.38 8.73
C ARG A 37 0.06 17.56 7.80
N ARG A 38 0.52 16.50 7.13
CA ARG A 38 1.51 16.49 6.04
C ARG A 38 0.79 16.41 4.69
N ARG A 39 0.29 17.55 4.20
CA ARG A 39 -0.31 17.66 2.85
C ARG A 39 0.72 17.60 1.71
N GLU A 40 2.01 17.70 2.03
CA GLU A 40 3.09 17.69 1.02
C GLU A 40 3.38 16.31 0.41
N SER A 41 2.84 15.23 0.98
CA SER A 41 3.03 13.87 0.48
C SER A 41 1.90 13.39 -0.45
N LEU A 42 1.02 14.29 -0.90
CA LEU A 42 0.00 13.93 -1.89
C LEU A 42 0.70 13.72 -3.25
N PRO A 43 0.58 12.52 -3.85
CA PRO A 43 1.21 12.26 -5.13
C PRO A 43 0.61 13.15 -6.22
N ALA A 44 1.36 13.35 -7.30
CA ALA A 44 0.92 14.16 -8.42
C ALA A 44 -0.52 13.81 -8.85
N PRO A 45 -1.33 14.79 -9.29
CA PRO A 45 -2.73 14.57 -9.65
C PRO A 45 -2.91 13.47 -10.71
N LYS A 46 -1.88 13.23 -11.52
CA LYS A 46 -1.81 12.15 -12.50
C LYS A 46 -1.83 10.75 -11.85
N THR A 47 -1.12 10.56 -10.74
CA THR A 47 -1.09 9.29 -9.99
C THR A 47 -2.43 9.03 -9.30
N ILE A 48 -3.06 10.09 -8.78
CA ILE A 48 -4.41 10.02 -8.21
C ILE A 48 -5.41 9.60 -9.29
N ALA A 49 -5.35 10.19 -10.48
CA ALA A 49 -6.20 9.81 -11.60
C ALA A 49 -5.95 8.36 -12.05
N LEU A 50 -4.68 7.93 -12.15
CA LEU A 50 -4.31 6.57 -12.53
C LEU A 50 -4.89 5.53 -11.57
N VAL A 51 -4.87 5.81 -10.27
CA VAL A 51 -5.43 4.92 -9.24
C VAL A 51 -6.96 5.02 -9.20
N ALA A 52 -7.55 6.20 -9.41
CA ALA A 52 -9.00 6.37 -9.41
C ALA A 52 -9.70 5.57 -10.52
N VAL A 53 -9.08 5.41 -11.70
CA VAL A 53 -9.66 4.66 -12.83
C VAL A 53 -10.08 3.24 -12.44
N PRO A 54 -9.20 2.36 -11.93
CA PRO A 54 -9.61 1.02 -11.52
C PRO A 54 -10.61 1.01 -10.36
N LEU A 55 -10.58 1.99 -9.44
CA LEU A 55 -11.61 2.10 -8.39
C LEU A 55 -12.99 2.36 -9.00
N VAL A 56 -13.08 3.29 -9.95
CA VAL A 56 -14.34 3.63 -10.62
C VAL A 56 -14.84 2.43 -11.41
N VAL A 57 -13.97 1.73 -12.13
CA VAL A 57 -14.33 0.50 -12.85
C VAL A 57 -14.86 -0.57 -11.90
N ALA A 58 -14.19 -0.79 -10.76
CA ALA A 58 -14.65 -1.74 -9.75
C ALA A 58 -16.00 -1.33 -9.14
N ALA A 59 -16.19 -0.04 -8.85
CA ALA A 59 -17.43 0.49 -8.32
C ALA A 59 -18.60 0.32 -9.29
N VAL A 60 -18.39 0.62 -10.57
CA VAL A 60 -19.40 0.42 -11.63
C VAL A 60 -19.74 -1.06 -11.77
N ALA A 61 -18.74 -1.95 -11.76
CA ALA A 61 -18.98 -3.39 -11.80
C ALA A 61 -19.81 -3.88 -10.60
N THR A 62 -19.53 -3.37 -9.40
CA THR A 62 -20.31 -3.70 -8.20
C THR A 62 -21.71 -3.10 -8.19
N GLU A 63 -21.90 -1.94 -8.80
CA GLU A 63 -23.23 -1.33 -8.94
C GLU A 63 -24.12 -2.19 -9.83
N ILE A 64 -23.58 -2.66 -10.95
CA ILE A 64 -24.29 -3.53 -11.89
C ILE A 64 -24.60 -4.90 -11.25
N ALA A 65 -23.71 -5.42 -10.40
CA ALA A 65 -23.87 -6.73 -9.78
C ALA A 65 -24.76 -6.74 -8.53
N SER A 66 -24.72 -5.68 -7.70
CA SER A 66 -25.25 -5.71 -6.34
C SER A 66 -25.94 -4.43 -5.85
N GLY A 67 -25.93 -3.34 -6.63
CA GLY A 67 -26.65 -2.09 -6.30
C GLY A 67 -26.09 -1.26 -5.14
N GLY A 68 -24.78 -1.37 -4.83
CA GLY A 68 -24.12 -0.66 -3.73
C GLY A 68 -22.73 -0.08 -4.05
N GLY A 69 -22.43 0.09 -5.33
CA GLY A 69 -21.16 0.57 -5.87
C GLY A 69 -20.74 1.95 -5.39
N LEU A 70 -21.68 2.87 -5.11
CA LEU A 70 -21.35 4.17 -4.50
C LEU A 70 -20.82 4.03 -3.06
N SER A 71 -21.46 3.18 -2.25
CA SER A 71 -20.98 2.86 -0.89
C SER A 71 -19.60 2.20 -0.95
N TYR A 72 -19.41 1.29 -1.90
CA TYR A 72 -18.14 0.60 -2.12
C TYR A 72 -17.02 1.54 -2.57
N LEU A 73 -17.31 2.48 -3.48
CA LEU A 73 -16.37 3.51 -3.92
C LEU A 73 -15.93 4.41 -2.77
N PHE A 74 -16.86 4.79 -1.87
CA PHE A 74 -16.53 5.57 -0.69
C PHE A 74 -15.60 4.81 0.26
N ARG A 75 -15.87 3.54 0.54
CA ARG A 75 -15.01 2.70 1.38
C ARG A 75 -13.62 2.52 0.78
N LEU A 76 -13.55 2.19 -0.52
CA LEU A 76 -12.28 2.05 -1.22
C LEU A 76 -11.49 3.36 -1.22
N SER A 77 -12.14 4.50 -1.50
CA SER A 77 -11.42 5.78 -1.50
C SER A 77 -10.81 6.10 -0.13
N ALA A 78 -11.50 5.81 0.98
CA ALA A 78 -10.94 5.92 2.33
C ALA A 78 -9.75 4.99 2.57
N VAL A 79 -9.83 3.72 2.13
CA VAL A 79 -8.72 2.76 2.20
C VAL A 79 -7.50 3.25 1.41
N PHE A 80 -7.72 3.76 0.20
CA PHE A 80 -6.65 4.30 -0.63
C PHE A 80 -6.02 5.55 -0.02
N LEU A 81 -6.82 6.42 0.61
CA LEU A 81 -6.33 7.61 1.30
C LEU A 81 -5.36 7.25 2.44
N VAL A 82 -5.73 6.22 3.23
CA VAL A 82 -4.89 5.66 4.29
C VAL A 82 -3.63 5.02 3.71
N ALA A 83 -3.74 4.28 2.62
CA ALA A 83 -2.59 3.66 1.96
C ALA A 83 -1.61 4.72 1.45
N PHE A 84 -2.08 5.78 0.79
CA PHE A 84 -1.20 6.88 0.34
C PHE A 84 -0.48 7.55 1.51
N TRP A 85 -1.17 7.79 2.62
CA TRP A 85 -0.53 8.33 3.84
C TRP A 85 0.51 7.37 4.44
N ALA A 86 0.25 6.06 4.38
CA ALA A 86 1.16 5.04 4.90
C ALA A 86 2.46 4.94 4.12
N TYR A 87 2.36 4.98 2.79
CA TYR A 87 3.44 4.64 1.87
C TYR A 87 4.14 5.87 1.26
N GLY A 88 3.60 7.08 1.41
CA GLY A 88 4.12 8.30 0.79
C GLY A 88 5.50 8.77 1.28
N GLU A 89 5.88 8.47 2.53
CA GLU A 89 7.16 8.89 3.13
C GLU A 89 7.97 7.71 3.66
N ARG A 90 7.85 6.55 3.02
CA ARG A 90 8.52 5.36 3.50
C ARG A 90 10.03 5.43 3.25
N VAL A 91 10.80 5.06 4.28
CA VAL A 91 12.24 4.84 4.17
C VAL A 91 12.51 3.35 3.89
N GLN A 92 13.52 3.06 3.06
CA GLN A 92 13.94 1.68 2.78
C GLN A 92 14.35 0.96 4.08
N GLY A 93 13.92 -0.29 4.25
CA GLY A 93 14.18 -1.13 5.44
C GLY A 93 13.11 -1.06 6.54
N GLU A 94 12.16 -0.13 6.48
CA GLU A 94 11.10 0.02 7.48
C GLU A 94 10.12 -1.16 7.53
N LEU A 95 9.78 -1.79 6.39
CA LEU A 95 8.91 -2.97 6.37
C LEU A 95 9.60 -4.21 6.90
N LEU A 96 10.92 -4.33 6.69
CA LEU A 96 11.69 -5.44 7.22
C LEU A 96 11.76 -5.36 8.75
N GLY A 97 11.99 -4.17 9.30
CA GLY A 97 11.93 -3.94 10.74
C GLY A 97 10.52 -4.13 11.30
N ALA A 98 9.48 -3.64 10.61
CA ALA A 98 8.09 -3.77 11.05
C ALA A 98 7.64 -5.24 11.02
N GLY A 99 7.91 -5.97 9.94
CA GLY A 99 7.59 -7.38 9.77
C GLY A 99 8.23 -8.25 10.85
N ALA A 100 9.55 -8.13 11.04
CA ALA A 100 10.29 -8.91 12.05
C ALA A 100 9.76 -8.65 13.47
N SER A 101 9.23 -7.46 13.73
CA SER A 101 8.68 -7.13 15.04
C SER A 101 7.24 -7.56 15.29
N LEU A 102 6.39 -7.54 14.25
CA LEU A 102 4.97 -7.84 14.37
C LEU A 102 4.70 -9.35 14.27
N ALA A 103 5.44 -10.04 13.40
CA ALA A 103 5.29 -11.47 13.14
C ALA A 103 6.50 -12.31 13.60
N GLY A 104 7.39 -11.71 14.40
CA GLY A 104 8.53 -12.37 15.02
C GLY A 104 9.74 -12.56 14.09
N ASN A 105 10.85 -13.03 14.67
CA ASN A 105 12.14 -13.05 14.00
C ASN A 105 12.19 -13.90 12.72
N ARG A 106 11.51 -15.06 12.66
CA ARG A 106 11.57 -15.92 11.45
C ARG A 106 10.58 -15.51 10.38
N ILE A 107 9.28 -15.75 10.64
CA ILE A 107 8.22 -15.51 9.65
C ILE A 107 8.08 -14.01 9.35
N GLY A 108 8.14 -13.18 10.39
CA GLY A 108 8.04 -11.73 10.22
C GLY A 108 9.20 -11.10 9.46
N PHE A 109 10.42 -11.62 9.63
CA PHE A 109 11.56 -11.17 8.84
C PHE A 109 11.37 -11.49 7.37
N ASP A 110 10.96 -12.71 7.03
CA ASP A 110 10.75 -13.13 5.65
C ASP A 110 9.63 -12.32 4.98
N LEU A 111 8.55 -12.06 5.73
CA LEU A 111 7.40 -11.27 5.27
C LEU A 111 7.77 -9.79 5.08
N GLY A 112 8.59 -9.25 6.01
CA GLY A 112 9.14 -7.90 5.90
C GLY A 112 10.14 -7.76 4.75
N LEU A 113 11.00 -8.76 4.54
CA LEU A 113 11.94 -8.83 3.41
C LEU A 113 11.20 -8.91 2.07
N ALA A 114 10.17 -9.74 1.97
CA ALA A 114 9.32 -9.82 0.78
C ALA A 114 8.63 -8.46 0.51
N GLY A 115 8.15 -7.78 1.56
CA GLY A 115 7.58 -6.44 1.46
C GLY A 115 8.59 -5.37 1.02
N GLU A 116 9.81 -5.41 1.52
CA GLU A 116 10.92 -4.54 1.05
C GLU A 116 11.22 -4.79 -0.43
N MET A 117 11.48 -6.04 -0.81
CA MET A 117 11.82 -6.40 -2.18
C MET A 117 10.70 -6.06 -3.17
N GLY A 118 9.44 -6.28 -2.79
CA GLY A 118 8.28 -5.96 -3.62
C GLY A 118 8.14 -4.45 -3.86
N MET A 119 8.42 -3.64 -2.85
CA MET A 119 8.31 -2.18 -2.96
C MET A 119 9.50 -1.57 -3.70
N GLU A 120 10.69 -2.15 -3.57
CA GLU A 120 11.83 -1.83 -4.43
C GLU A 120 11.53 -2.22 -5.89
N ALA A 121 10.87 -3.35 -6.13
CA ALA A 121 10.44 -3.74 -7.47
C ALA A 121 9.44 -2.74 -8.07
N LEU A 122 8.46 -2.27 -7.28
CA LEU A 122 7.51 -1.23 -7.69
C LEU A 122 8.21 0.09 -8.02
N ALA A 123 9.18 0.52 -7.19
CA ALA A 123 9.96 1.73 -7.47
C ALA A 123 10.78 1.59 -8.76
N SER A 124 11.40 0.42 -9.00
CA SER A 124 12.15 0.17 -10.24
C SER A 124 11.27 0.13 -11.49
N LEU A 125 9.97 -0.18 -11.32
CA LEU A 125 9.02 -0.30 -12.43
C LEU A 125 8.82 1.04 -13.15
N GLU A 126 8.87 2.15 -12.41
CA GLU A 126 8.72 3.50 -12.96
C GLU A 126 9.85 3.81 -13.96
N GLU A 127 11.09 3.52 -13.58
CA GLU A 127 12.26 3.67 -14.46
C GLU A 127 12.17 2.74 -15.68
N ASP A 128 11.70 1.52 -15.50
CA ASP A 128 11.54 0.56 -16.59
C ASP A 128 10.49 1.02 -17.60
N ILE A 129 9.35 1.52 -17.13
CA ILE A 129 8.31 2.10 -17.97
C ILE A 129 8.86 3.30 -18.75
N ALA A 130 9.63 4.18 -18.09
CA ALA A 130 10.24 5.33 -18.73
C ALA A 130 11.25 4.91 -19.82
N ARG A 131 12.14 3.96 -19.54
CA ARG A 131 13.11 3.42 -20.50
C ARG A 131 12.44 2.79 -21.72
N ILE A 132 11.41 2.00 -21.51
CA ILE A 132 10.70 1.35 -22.61
C ILE A 132 9.91 2.38 -23.44
N ARG A 133 9.33 3.39 -22.78
CA ARG A 133 8.69 4.50 -23.49
C ARG A 133 9.68 5.23 -24.40
N MET A 134 10.87 5.56 -23.90
CA MET A 134 11.94 6.16 -24.71
C MET A 134 12.34 5.24 -25.88
N ALA A 135 12.46 3.93 -25.65
CA ALA A 135 12.78 2.97 -26.71
C ALA A 135 11.69 2.88 -27.80
N LEU A 136 10.40 3.02 -27.44
CA LEU A 136 9.29 3.04 -28.39
C LEU A 136 9.27 4.34 -29.21
N GLU A 137 9.55 5.47 -28.57
CA GLU A 137 9.69 6.78 -29.23
C GLU A 137 10.84 6.74 -30.24
N LEU A 138 12.00 6.17 -29.89
CA LEU A 138 13.12 5.94 -30.82
C LEU A 138 12.76 5.02 -31.99
N LYS A 139 11.87 4.05 -31.78
CA LYS A 139 11.40 3.12 -32.82
C LYS A 139 10.26 3.69 -33.67
N GLY A 140 9.86 4.94 -33.44
CA GLY A 140 8.75 5.60 -34.14
C GLY A 140 7.38 4.93 -33.90
N LYS A 141 7.25 4.09 -32.87
CA LYS A 141 6.00 3.38 -32.56
C LYS A 141 5.22 4.11 -31.49
N ARG A 142 3.92 4.30 -31.72
CA ARG A 142 3.01 4.93 -30.75
C ARG A 142 2.54 3.92 -29.70
N TRP A 143 2.38 4.36 -28.46
CA TRP A 143 1.73 3.60 -27.39
C TRP A 143 0.31 3.24 -27.80
N GLY A 144 -0.02 1.95 -27.80
CA GLY A 144 -1.33 1.44 -28.19
C GLY A 144 -1.71 0.20 -27.37
N PRO A 145 -3.01 -0.12 -27.25
CA PRO A 145 -3.50 -1.19 -26.39
C PRO A 145 -2.94 -2.58 -26.75
N GLY A 146 -2.64 -2.82 -28.04
CA GLY A 146 -1.98 -4.06 -28.49
C GLY A 146 -0.56 -4.25 -27.98
N MET A 147 0.09 -3.22 -27.43
CA MET A 147 1.44 -3.32 -26.86
C MET A 147 1.45 -3.63 -25.36
N ILE A 148 0.30 -3.60 -24.68
CA ILE A 148 0.21 -3.85 -23.23
C ILE A 148 0.66 -5.27 -22.88
N VAL A 149 0.22 -6.26 -23.66
CA VAL A 149 0.56 -7.67 -23.43
C VAL A 149 2.06 -7.96 -23.62
N PRO A 150 2.70 -7.63 -24.77
CA PRO A 150 4.14 -7.88 -24.94
C PRO A 150 4.99 -7.06 -23.97
N PHE A 151 4.55 -5.85 -23.62
CA PHE A 151 5.20 -5.01 -22.61
C PHE A 151 5.15 -5.62 -21.22
N GLY A 152 3.97 -6.05 -20.77
CA GLY A 152 3.78 -6.70 -19.49
C GLY A 152 4.64 -7.96 -19.38
N ARG A 153 4.72 -8.76 -20.44
CA ARG A 153 5.61 -9.93 -20.50
C ARG A 153 7.09 -9.56 -20.39
N ALA A 154 7.53 -8.50 -21.06
CA ALA A 154 8.92 -8.04 -20.99
C ALA A 154 9.30 -7.57 -19.57
N ILE A 155 8.42 -6.79 -18.93
CA ILE A 155 8.60 -6.37 -17.54
C ILE A 155 8.61 -7.56 -16.60
N LEU A 156 7.66 -8.48 -16.74
CA LEU A 156 7.56 -9.65 -15.88
C LEU A 156 8.82 -10.52 -15.99
N HIS A 157 9.34 -10.71 -17.20
CA HIS A 157 10.60 -11.41 -17.41
C HIS A 157 11.80 -10.68 -16.78
N ALA A 158 11.86 -9.35 -16.88
CA ALA A 158 12.91 -8.55 -16.25
C ALA A 158 12.84 -8.59 -14.71
N GLN A 159 11.64 -8.60 -14.13
CA GLN A 159 11.43 -8.72 -12.68
C GLN A 159 11.76 -10.14 -12.17
N MET A 160 11.40 -11.18 -12.92
CA MET A 160 11.77 -12.57 -12.60
C MET A 160 13.29 -12.75 -12.59
N ARG A 161 13.99 -12.21 -13.58
CA ARG A 161 15.47 -12.27 -13.65
C ARG A 161 16.13 -11.54 -12.49
N ARG A 162 15.71 -10.29 -12.19
CA ARG A 162 16.21 -9.54 -11.02
C ARG A 162 15.94 -10.26 -9.70
N SER A 163 14.75 -10.86 -9.56
CA SER A 163 14.40 -11.63 -8.36
C SER A 163 15.30 -12.85 -8.19
N ALA A 164 15.62 -13.56 -9.27
CA ALA A 164 16.56 -14.68 -9.25
C ALA A 164 17.99 -14.25 -8.87
N GLU A 165 18.47 -13.13 -9.42
CA GLU A 165 19.78 -12.55 -9.07
C GLU A 165 19.84 -12.14 -7.59
N ARG A 166 18.78 -11.49 -7.06
CA ARG A 166 18.68 -11.15 -5.63
C ARG A 166 18.62 -12.40 -4.75
N ALA A 167 17.87 -13.43 -5.14
CA ALA A 167 17.80 -14.69 -4.41
C ALA A 167 19.17 -15.38 -4.34
N ALA A 168 19.92 -15.39 -5.45
CA ALA A 168 21.28 -15.92 -5.48
C ALA A 168 22.23 -15.14 -4.55
N LEU A 169 22.15 -13.81 -4.54
CA LEU A 169 22.95 -12.97 -3.62
C LEU A 169 22.62 -13.25 -2.16
N LEU A 170 21.34 -13.41 -1.82
CA LEU A 170 20.91 -13.79 -0.48
C LEU A 170 21.45 -15.17 -0.09
N ALA A 171 21.34 -16.15 -0.99
CA ALA A 171 21.83 -17.51 -0.76
C ALA A 171 23.36 -17.55 -0.53
N VAL A 172 24.14 -16.80 -1.31
CA VAL A 172 25.61 -16.68 -1.12
C VAL A 172 25.96 -16.05 0.23
N ARG A 173 25.13 -15.12 0.72
CA ARG A 173 25.26 -14.53 2.06
C ARG A 173 24.80 -15.45 3.19
N GLY A 174 24.46 -16.71 2.88
CA GLY A 174 24.04 -17.72 3.86
C GLY A 174 22.58 -17.62 4.26
N TYR A 175 21.77 -16.80 3.59
CA TYR A 175 20.33 -16.74 3.86
C TYR A 175 19.65 -18.04 3.39
N ARG A 176 19.06 -18.76 4.33
CA ARG A 176 18.32 -20.02 4.08
C ARG A 176 16.82 -19.93 4.46
N GLY A 177 16.35 -18.74 4.82
CA GLY A 177 15.01 -18.49 5.35
C GLY A 177 15.02 -18.27 6.86
N GLY A 178 14.18 -17.34 7.33
CA GLY A 178 14.20 -16.84 8.70
C GLY A 178 15.43 -15.99 9.00
N GLY A 179 15.22 -14.83 9.61
CA GLY A 179 16.31 -13.93 9.99
C GLY A 179 16.17 -13.40 11.41
N SER A 180 16.99 -12.42 11.74
CA SER A 180 16.74 -11.55 12.88
C SER A 180 17.36 -10.21 12.56
N ILE A 181 16.63 -9.14 12.84
CA ILE A 181 17.15 -7.79 12.79
C ILE A 181 16.92 -7.15 14.16
N CYS A 182 17.81 -6.26 14.57
CA CYS A 182 17.61 -5.40 15.73
C CYS A 182 17.15 -4.02 15.24
N PRO A 183 15.85 -3.85 14.95
CA PRO A 183 15.36 -2.59 14.42
C PRO A 183 15.29 -1.53 15.53
N SER A 184 15.86 -0.35 15.27
CA SER A 184 15.72 0.82 16.13
C SER A 184 14.53 1.66 15.69
N PHE A 185 13.51 1.78 16.53
CA PHE A 185 12.35 2.65 16.26
C PHE A 185 12.41 3.92 17.09
N THR A 186 12.12 5.05 16.46
CA THR A 186 11.96 6.31 17.17
C THR A 186 10.47 6.59 17.36
N ARG A 187 10.04 6.64 18.63
CA ARG A 187 8.63 6.85 18.98
C ARG A 187 8.39 8.29 19.42
N THR A 188 7.36 8.93 18.86
CA THR A 188 6.94 10.29 19.24
C THR A 188 5.60 10.24 20.00
N ARG A 189 5.35 11.17 20.94
CA ARG A 189 4.05 11.23 21.67
C ARG A 189 2.84 11.35 20.73
N ALA A 190 3.00 12.04 19.60
CA ALA A 190 1.99 12.15 18.55
C ALA A 190 1.66 10.79 17.89
N ASP A 191 2.62 9.86 17.80
CA ASP A 191 2.39 8.53 17.25
C ASP A 191 1.47 7.71 18.17
N CYS A 192 1.66 7.84 19.49
CA CYS A 192 0.82 7.15 20.47
C CYS A 192 -0.63 7.67 20.44
N ALA A 193 -0.83 8.98 20.37
CA ALA A 193 -2.18 9.56 20.26
C ALA A 193 -2.89 9.09 18.98
N ALA A 194 -2.16 9.04 17.87
CA ALA A 194 -2.69 8.62 16.59
C ALA A 194 -3.06 7.12 16.57
N THR A 195 -2.27 6.26 17.21
CA THR A 195 -2.60 4.83 17.38
C THR A 195 -3.81 4.62 18.28
N VAL A 196 -3.92 5.36 19.39
CA VAL A 196 -5.08 5.28 20.28
C VAL A 196 -6.35 5.70 19.53
N LEU A 197 -6.31 6.79 18.76
CA LEU A 197 -7.45 7.22 17.97
C LEU A 197 -7.81 6.21 16.87
N ALA A 198 -6.82 5.57 16.24
CA ALA A 198 -7.08 4.50 15.27
C ALA A 198 -7.78 3.29 15.94
N GLY A 199 -7.36 2.92 17.16
CA GLY A 199 -8.04 1.90 17.95
C GLY A 199 -9.49 2.25 18.28
N ILE A 200 -9.77 3.52 18.61
CA ILE A 200 -11.13 4.02 18.84
C ILE A 200 -11.97 3.94 17.56
N VAL A 201 -11.41 4.31 16.40
CA VAL A 201 -12.11 4.20 15.11
C VAL A 201 -12.46 2.75 14.77
N VAL A 202 -11.54 1.81 14.98
CA VAL A 202 -11.80 0.38 14.81
C VAL A 202 -12.92 -0.07 15.75
N PHE A 203 -12.81 0.27 17.04
CA PHE A 203 -13.81 -0.09 18.04
C PHE A 203 -15.20 0.43 17.64
N LEU A 204 -15.31 1.71 17.27
CA LEU A 204 -16.57 2.31 16.80
C LEU A 204 -17.08 1.73 15.48
N SER A 205 -16.21 1.15 14.65
CA SER A 205 -16.62 0.49 13.41
C SER A 205 -17.14 -0.93 13.62
N PHE A 206 -16.78 -1.57 14.74
CA PHE A 206 -17.24 -2.91 15.13
C PHE A 206 -18.38 -2.88 16.15
N VAL A 207 -18.53 -1.79 16.92
CA VAL A 207 -19.78 -1.55 17.64
C VAL A 207 -20.88 -1.47 16.59
N PRO A 208 -21.84 -2.41 16.56
CA PRO A 208 -22.96 -2.27 15.67
C PRO A 208 -23.67 -1.00 16.12
N LEU A 209 -23.53 0.08 15.34
CA LEU A 209 -24.59 1.06 15.20
C LEU A 209 -25.73 0.35 14.47
N SER A 210 -26.31 -0.65 15.14
CA SER A 210 -27.62 -1.19 14.85
C SER A 210 -28.57 0.00 14.80
N ASP A 211 -29.29 0.12 13.68
CA ASP A 211 -30.49 0.95 13.49
C ASP A 211 -30.36 2.43 13.09
N VAL A 212 -29.58 2.80 12.07
CA VAL A 212 -29.80 4.14 11.44
C VAL A 212 -29.90 4.19 9.91
N PHE A 213 -29.49 3.19 9.13
CA PHE A 213 -29.68 3.25 7.67
C PHE A 213 -30.12 1.91 7.08
N ILE A 214 -31.43 1.66 7.16
CA ILE A 214 -32.21 0.95 6.13
C ILE A 214 -32.67 1.99 5.12
#